data_AF-A0A9D5Z9K9-F1
#
_entry.id   AF-A0A9D5Z9K9-F1
#
_cell.length_a   1.000
_cell.length_b   1.000
_cell.length_c   1.000
_cell.angle_alpha   90.00
_cell.angle_beta   90.00
_cell.angle_gamma   90.00
#
_symmetry.space_group_name_H-M   'P 1'
#
loop_
_entity.id
_entity.type
_entity.pdbx_description
1 polymer ?
#
loop_
_entity_poly.entity_id
_entity_poly.type
_entity_poly.pdbx_seq_one_letter_code
_entity_poly.pdbx_strand_id
1 'polypeptide(L)'
;MSEQRINPDRDFYNLLEGLSREAKTERLECAVTLLKSLISALRHHDVASVPPGFLTVDGWFDLLNHWETVLNSFPKRQVNYSMLFFKEVLNRPEFKVPPMSPLLTELATLMENYSEHLDSKAAA
;
A
#
# COMPACT_ATOMS: atom_id res chain seq x y z
N MET A 1 -14.62 11.62 -32.95
CA MET A 1 -13.49 11.17 -32.10
C MET A 1 -14.05 11.03 -30.70
N SER A 2 -14.22 9.81 -30.22
CA SER A 2 -14.83 9.56 -28.91
C SER A 2 -13.84 9.95 -27.83
N GLU A 3 -14.13 11.00 -27.08
CA GLU A 3 -13.45 11.31 -25.82
C GLU A 3 -13.58 10.06 -24.93
N GLN A 4 -12.48 9.34 -24.75
CA GLN A 4 -12.38 8.34 -23.70
C GLN A 4 -12.60 9.10 -22.39
N ARG A 5 -13.81 8.99 -21.83
CA ARG A 5 -14.08 9.45 -20.47
C ARG A 5 -13.13 8.68 -19.56
N ILE A 6 -12.05 9.34 -19.16
CA ILE A 6 -11.13 8.91 -18.13
C ILE A 6 -12.00 8.63 -16.90
N ASN A 7 -12.13 7.36 -16.54
CA ASN A 7 -12.81 6.99 -15.30
C ASN A 7 -11.72 7.02 -14.20
N PRO A 8 -11.66 8.07 -13.37
CA PRO A 8 -10.57 8.29 -12.43
C PRO A 8 -10.40 7.13 -11.44
N ASP A 9 -11.50 6.46 -11.10
CA ASP A 9 -11.51 5.32 -10.18
C ASP A 9 -10.79 4.13 -10.83
N ARG A 10 -11.02 3.92 -12.12
CA ARG A 10 -10.40 2.83 -12.89
C ARG A 10 -8.89 3.01 -12.98
N ASP A 11 -8.42 4.22 -13.24
CA ASP A 11 -6.99 4.50 -13.38
C ASP A 11 -6.26 4.38 -12.03
N PHE A 12 -6.89 4.83 -10.95
CA PHE A 12 -6.39 4.63 -9.59
C PHE A 12 -6.18 3.14 -9.25
N TYR A 13 -7.19 2.29 -9.49
CA TYR A 13 -7.04 0.85 -9.25
C TYR A 13 -6.05 0.19 -10.21
N ASN A 14 -5.99 0.60 -11.48
CA ASN A 14 -5.00 0.09 -12.43
C ASN A 14 -3.57 0.39 -11.99
N LEU A 15 -3.31 1.56 -11.40
CA LEU A 15 -2.00 1.92 -10.84
C LEU A 15 -1.64 1.01 -9.67
N LEU A 16 -2.55 0.80 -8.71
CA LEU A 16 -2.31 -0.11 -7.57
C LEU A 16 -2.09 -1.56 -8.01
N GLU A 17 -2.89 -2.05 -8.97
CA GLU A 17 -2.70 -3.38 -9.54
C GLU A 17 -1.40 -3.50 -10.34
N GLY A 18 -1.02 -2.44 -11.06
CA GLY A 18 0.27 -2.31 -11.72
C GLY A 18 1.42 -2.47 -10.73
N LEU A 19 1.36 -1.72 -9.64
CA LEU A 19 2.35 -1.76 -8.56
C LEU A 19 2.43 -3.14 -7.89
N SER A 20 1.29 -3.80 -7.66
CA SER A 20 1.25 -5.16 -7.12
C SER A 20 1.91 -6.18 -8.07
N ARG A 21 1.75 -6.01 -9.39
CA ARG A 21 2.44 -6.85 -10.40
C ARG A 21 3.94 -6.59 -10.44
N GLU A 22 4.35 -5.35 -10.29
CA GLU A 22 5.77 -4.96 -10.21
C GLU A 22 6.43 -5.60 -8.98
N ALA A 23 5.85 -5.41 -7.79
CA ALA A 23 6.32 -6.04 -6.55
C ALA A 23 6.40 -7.57 -6.66
N LYS A 24 5.44 -8.20 -7.35
CA LYS A 24 5.46 -9.65 -7.63
C LYS A 24 6.63 -10.04 -8.53
N THR A 25 6.95 -9.22 -9.53
CA THR A 25 8.06 -9.46 -10.46
C THR A 25 9.40 -9.37 -9.73
N GLU A 26 9.52 -8.45 -8.78
CA GLU A 26 10.68 -8.30 -7.89
C GLU A 26 10.72 -9.33 -6.75
N ARG A 27 9.71 -10.22 -6.66
CA ARG A 27 9.57 -11.24 -5.61
C ARG A 27 9.48 -10.65 -4.20
N LEU A 28 8.87 -9.47 -4.08
CA LEU A 28 8.60 -8.80 -2.81
C LEU A 28 7.26 -9.26 -2.25
N GLU A 29 7.21 -10.48 -1.71
CA GLU A 29 5.96 -11.12 -1.24
C GLU A 29 5.23 -10.32 -0.15
N CYS A 30 5.99 -9.66 0.73
CA CYS A 30 5.44 -8.77 1.75
C CYS A 30 4.72 -7.57 1.09
N ALA A 31 5.38 -6.84 0.20
CA ALA A 31 4.77 -5.74 -0.57
C ALA A 31 3.52 -6.19 -1.35
N VAL A 32 3.57 -7.35 -2.00
CA VAL A 32 2.41 -7.91 -2.74
C VAL A 32 1.22 -8.12 -1.81
N THR A 33 1.44 -8.68 -0.63
CA THR A 33 0.38 -8.98 0.34
C THR A 33 -0.25 -7.71 0.90
N LEU A 34 0.58 -6.70 1.22
CA LEU A 34 0.14 -5.39 1.70
C LEU A 34 -0.65 -4.63 0.62
N LEU A 35 -0.21 -4.66 -0.63
CA LEU A 35 -0.93 -4.03 -1.75
C LEU A 35 -2.26 -4.72 -2.03
N LYS A 36 -2.31 -6.05 -1.99
CA LYS A 36 -3.56 -6.79 -2.20
C LYS A 36 -4.59 -6.51 -1.11
N SER A 37 -4.16 -6.43 0.15
CA SER A 37 -5.06 -6.06 1.24
C SER A 37 -5.56 -4.62 1.13
N LEU A 38 -4.70 -3.67 0.71
CA LEU A 38 -5.11 -2.30 0.39
C LEU A 38 -6.20 -2.25 -0.70
N ILE A 39 -5.93 -2.90 -1.84
CA ILE A 39 -6.87 -2.96 -2.96
C ILE A 39 -8.20 -3.59 -2.52
N SER A 40 -8.13 -4.66 -1.71
CA SER A 40 -9.31 -5.31 -1.18
C SER A 40 -10.11 -4.39 -0.26
N ALA A 41 -9.46 -3.71 0.69
CA ALA A 41 -10.11 -2.79 1.61
C ALA A 41 -10.79 -1.64 0.85
N LEU A 42 -10.09 -1.04 -0.10
CA LEU A 42 -10.62 0.06 -0.92
C LEU A 42 -11.85 -0.37 -1.73
N ARG A 43 -11.87 -1.61 -2.25
CA ARG A 43 -13.03 -2.17 -2.95
C ARG A 43 -14.18 -2.53 -2.03
N HIS A 44 -13.89 -3.02 -0.83
CA HIS A 44 -14.91 -3.47 0.12
C HIS A 44 -15.65 -2.29 0.75
N HIS A 45 -14.94 -1.18 0.96
CA HIS A 45 -15.48 0.07 1.47
C HIS A 45 -15.76 1.08 0.35
N ASP A 46 -15.88 0.61 -0.90
CA ASP A 46 -16.24 1.45 -2.03
C ASP A 46 -17.68 1.93 -1.86
N VAL A 47 -17.83 3.20 -1.48
CA VAL A 47 -19.12 3.86 -1.32
C VAL A 47 -19.26 4.83 -2.48
N ALA A 48 -20.28 4.63 -3.32
CA ALA A 48 -20.48 5.41 -4.56
C ALA A 48 -20.56 6.95 -4.36
N SER A 49 -20.75 7.43 -3.14
CA SER A 49 -20.75 8.85 -2.78
C SER A 49 -19.39 9.39 -2.32
N VAL A 50 -18.35 8.57 -2.25
CA VAL A 50 -17.02 8.91 -1.75
C VAL A 50 -16.01 8.74 -2.89
N PRO A 51 -15.03 9.65 -3.05
CA PRO A 51 -13.98 9.47 -4.05
C PRO A 51 -13.20 8.16 -3.84
N PRO A 52 -12.65 7.56 -4.92
CA PRO A 52 -11.79 6.39 -4.81
C PRO A 52 -10.60 6.69 -3.91
N GLY A 53 -10.06 5.66 -3.23
CA GLY A 53 -8.90 5.83 -2.35
C GLY A 53 -9.24 6.26 -0.92
N PHE A 54 -10.51 6.47 -0.60
CA PHE A 54 -10.96 6.71 0.77
C PHE A 54 -11.44 5.41 1.44
N LEU A 55 -11.10 5.26 2.71
CA LEU A 55 -11.63 4.22 3.59
C LEU A 55 -12.44 4.88 4.70
N THR A 56 -13.46 4.17 5.19
CA THR A 56 -14.10 4.53 6.46
C THR A 56 -13.09 4.40 7.60
N VAL A 57 -13.39 5.01 8.76
CA VAL A 57 -12.55 4.86 9.95
C VAL A 57 -12.38 3.38 10.33
N ASP A 58 -13.48 2.61 10.30
CA ASP A 58 -13.43 1.17 10.57
C ASP A 58 -12.56 0.42 9.53
N GLY A 59 -12.72 0.75 8.25
CA GLY A 59 -11.90 0.17 7.18
C GLY A 59 -10.41 0.48 7.33
N TRP A 60 -10.07 1.66 7.86
CA TRP A 60 -8.69 2.00 8.22
C TRP A 60 -8.16 1.14 9.37
N PHE A 61 -8.92 0.98 10.45
CA PHE A 61 -8.51 0.13 11.57
C PHE A 61 -8.32 -1.33 11.15
N ASP A 62 -9.25 -1.88 10.38
CA ASP A 62 -9.16 -3.26 9.88
C ASP A 62 -7.92 -3.45 8.99
N LEU A 63 -7.65 -2.50 8.09
CA LEU A 63 -6.48 -2.55 7.22
C LEU A 63 -5.17 -2.46 8.01
N LEU A 64 -5.08 -1.55 8.99
CA LEU A 64 -3.87 -1.39 9.82
C LEU A 64 -3.60 -2.65 10.66
N ASN A 65 -4.61 -3.19 11.33
CA ASN A 65 -4.50 -4.43 12.10
C ASN A 65 -4.04 -5.60 11.21
N HIS A 66 -4.57 -5.67 9.99
CA HIS A 66 -4.17 -6.67 9.02
C HIS A 66 -2.71 -6.48 8.57
N TRP A 67 -2.30 -5.26 8.23
CA TRP A 67 -0.93 -4.95 7.85
C TRP A 67 0.08 -5.28 8.96
N GLU A 68 -0.22 -4.93 10.21
CA GLU A 68 0.62 -5.33 11.35
C GLU A 68 0.76 -6.85 11.44
N THR A 69 -0.33 -7.60 11.25
CA THR A 69 -0.29 -9.07 11.23
C THR A 69 0.60 -9.59 10.09
N VAL A 70 0.49 -8.99 8.90
CA VAL A 70 1.34 -9.33 7.75
C VAL A 70 2.80 -9.04 8.06
N LEU A 71 3.15 -7.86 8.57
CA LEU A 71 4.54 -7.52 8.89
C LEU A 71 5.15 -8.46 9.93
N ASN A 72 4.38 -8.86 10.94
CA ASN A 72 4.80 -9.85 11.94
C ASN A 72 5.05 -11.25 11.35
N SER A 73 4.47 -11.57 10.20
CA SER A 73 4.65 -12.88 9.54
C SER A 73 5.87 -12.96 8.62
N PHE A 74 6.49 -11.82 8.26
CA PHE A 74 7.63 -11.78 7.35
C PHE A 74 8.96 -11.53 8.10
N PRO A 75 10.07 -12.12 7.65
CA PRO A 75 11.39 -11.77 8.16
C PRO A 75 11.70 -10.29 7.95
N LYS A 76 12.37 -9.65 8.91
CA LYS A 76 12.78 -8.24 8.84
C LYS A 76 13.38 -7.83 7.49
N ARG A 77 14.25 -8.67 6.94
CA ARG A 77 14.89 -8.44 5.64
C ARG A 77 13.87 -8.25 4.50
N GLN A 78 12.80 -9.03 4.47
CA GLN A 78 11.73 -8.92 3.46
C GLN A 78 10.91 -7.64 3.66
N VAL A 79 10.65 -7.25 4.92
CA VAL A 79 9.99 -5.98 5.24
C VAL A 79 10.85 -4.80 4.77
N ASN A 80 12.16 -4.82 5.03
CA ASN A 80 13.07 -3.74 4.64
C ASN A 80 13.18 -3.56 3.12
N TYR A 81 13.25 -4.66 2.35
CA TYR A 81 13.24 -4.56 0.89
C TYR A 81 11.92 -4.00 0.36
N SER A 82 10.80 -4.44 0.94
CA SER A 82 9.48 -3.93 0.56
C SER A 82 9.31 -2.45 0.94
N MET A 83 9.84 -2.01 2.07
CA MET A 83 9.88 -0.60 2.47
C MET A 83 10.69 0.25 1.47
N LEU A 84 11.87 -0.21 1.06
CA LEU A 84 12.70 0.49 0.06
C LEU A 84 11.97 0.61 -1.27
N PHE A 85 11.28 -0.45 -1.70
CA PHE A 85 10.42 -0.43 -2.87
C PHE A 85 9.35 0.67 -2.79
N PHE A 86 8.60 0.76 -1.68
CA PHE A 86 7.60 1.83 -1.53
C PHE A 86 8.21 3.23 -1.47
N LYS A 87 9.37 3.38 -0.82
CA LYS A 87 10.12 4.66 -0.80
C LYS A 87 10.54 5.09 -2.21
N GLU A 88 10.96 4.14 -3.06
CA GLU A 88 11.26 4.43 -4.47
C GLU A 88 10.00 4.84 -5.25
N VAL A 89 8.91 4.09 -5.08
CA VAL A 89 7.63 4.33 -5.75
C VAL A 89 7.09 5.72 -5.45
N LEU A 90 7.20 6.19 -4.20
CA LEU A 90 6.77 7.54 -3.79
C LEU A 90 7.54 8.68 -4.48
N ASN A 91 8.70 8.40 -5.09
CA ASN A 91 9.44 9.38 -5.89
C ASN A 91 8.92 9.50 -7.33
N ARG A 92 8.07 8.57 -7.78
CA ARG A 92 7.54 8.54 -9.15
C ARG A 92 6.35 9.51 -9.27
N PRO A 93 6.27 10.34 -10.32
CA PRO A 93 5.24 11.39 -10.45
C PRO A 93 3.80 10.89 -10.32
N GLU A 94 3.50 9.72 -10.87
CA GLU A 94 2.17 9.12 -10.90
C GLU A 94 1.68 8.62 -9.53
N PHE A 95 2.59 8.39 -8.58
CA PHE A 95 2.27 8.00 -7.20
C PHE A 95 2.39 9.16 -6.21
N LYS A 96 2.90 10.32 -6.64
CA LYS A 96 3.09 11.53 -5.81
C LYS A 96 1.83 12.40 -5.71
N VAL A 97 0.68 11.90 -6.18
CA VAL A 97 -0.60 12.62 -6.19
C VAL A 97 -1.60 11.98 -5.22
N PRO A 98 -2.45 12.75 -4.53
CA PRO A 98 -3.55 12.20 -3.76
C PRO A 98 -4.57 11.48 -4.66
N PRO A 99 -5.24 10.42 -4.17
CA PRO A 99 -5.13 9.83 -2.82
C PRO A 99 -4.02 8.76 -2.71
N MET A 100 -3.21 8.58 -3.76
CA MET A 100 -2.17 7.54 -3.80
C MET A 100 -1.01 7.82 -2.84
N SER A 101 -0.52 9.06 -2.83
CA SER A 101 0.67 9.40 -2.04
C SER A 101 0.48 9.22 -0.53
N PRO A 102 -0.64 9.62 0.11
CA PRO A 102 -0.80 9.40 1.54
C PRO A 102 -0.91 7.91 1.89
N LEU A 103 -1.66 7.13 1.11
CA LEU A 103 -1.83 5.69 1.34
C LEU A 103 -0.49 4.93 1.34
N LEU A 104 0.34 5.18 0.32
CA LEU A 104 1.65 4.52 0.19
C LEU A 104 2.66 5.07 1.20
N THR A 105 2.53 6.34 1.62
CA THR A 105 3.37 6.93 2.67
C THR A 105 3.09 6.27 4.01
N GLU A 106 1.83 6.15 4.42
CA GLU A 106 1.46 5.48 5.67
C GLU A 106 1.94 4.03 5.71
N LEU A 107 1.82 3.31 4.57
CA LEU A 107 2.34 1.96 4.45
C LEU A 107 3.87 1.91 4.66
N ALA A 108 4.61 2.81 4.01
CA ALA A 108 6.06 2.88 4.15
C ALA A 108 6.49 3.24 5.58
N THR A 109 5.79 4.18 6.23
CA THR A 109 6.02 4.59 7.62
C THR A 109 5.74 3.44 8.60
N LEU A 110 4.67 2.67 8.39
CA LEU A 110 4.35 1.51 9.22
C LEU A 110 5.44 0.43 9.12
N MET A 111 6.01 0.21 7.93
CA MET A 111 7.14 -0.70 7.75
C MET A 111 8.43 -0.20 8.40
N GLU A 112 8.69 1.11 8.35
CA GLU A 112 9.84 1.74 8.99
C GLU A 112 9.78 1.59 10.51
N ASN A 113 8.65 1.98 11.12
CA ASN A 113 8.42 1.82 12.56
C ASN A 113 8.57 0.37 13.02
N TYR A 114 8.05 -0.58 12.23
CA TYR A 114 8.19 -2.01 12.53
C TYR A 114 9.65 -2.47 12.47
N SER A 115 10.42 -2.05 11.46
CA SER A 115 11.85 -2.38 11.35
C SER A 115 12.64 -1.84 12.55
N GLU A 116 12.39 -0.60 12.96
CA GLU A 116 13.05 0.03 14.11
C GLU A 116 12.71 -0.65 15.44
N HIS A 117 11.46 -1.09 15.61
CA HIS A 117 11.04 -1.85 16.78
C HIS A 117 11.77 -3.19 16.89
N LEU A 118 11.97 -3.89 15.77
CA LEU A 118 12.74 -5.13 15.75
C LEU A 118 14.22 -4.90 16.09
N ASP A 119 14.81 -3.79 15.67
CA ASP A 119 16.19 -3.42 16.05
C ASP A 119 16.31 -3.14 17.54
N SER A 120 15.33 -2.43 18.10
CA SER A 120 15.30 -2.09 19.52
C SER A 120 15.21 -3.34 20.41
N LYS A 121 14.45 -4.35 19.98
CA LYS A 121 14.37 -5.66 20.68
C LYS A 121 15.63 -6.50 20.56
N ALA A 122 16.40 -6.36 19.47
CA ALA A 122 17.63 -7.12 19.28
C ALA A 122 18.82 -6.54 20.08
N ALA A 123 18.74 -5.26 20.46
CA ALA A 123 19.77 -4.55 21.23
C ALA A 123 19.56 -4.60 22.76
N ALA A 124 18.43 -5.14 23.22
CA ALA A 124 18.05 -5.29 24.63
C ALA A 124 18.28 -6.72 25.13
#